data_AF-A0AAE4FMN5-F1
#
_entry.id   AF-A0AAE4FMN5-F1
#
_cell.length_a   1.000
_cell.length_b   1.000
_cell.length_c   1.000
_cell.angle_alpha   90.00
_cell.angle_beta   90.00
_cell.angle_gamma   90.00
#
_symmetry.space_group_name_H-M   'P 1'
#
loop_
_entity.id
_entity.type
_entity.pdbx_description
1 polymer ?
#
loop_
_entity_poly.entity_id
_entity_poly.type
_entity_poly.pdbx_seq_one_letter_code
_entity_poly.pdbx_strand_id
1 'polypeptide(L)'
;MIILNEIVKHDIFGLGIITEVQDHRITVKFEDEIEIKIFLYPEAFEKYLIAANPEIESYVLDELRIKKEQMQLELEEKERESDELKEKIEKISNVKKKRVTKSRKK
;
A
#
# COMPACT_ATOMS: atom_id res chain seq x y z
N MET A 1 7.59 17.03 8.46
CA MET A 1 6.56 17.91 7.85
C MET A 1 5.22 17.55 8.44
N ILE A 2 4.35 18.52 8.72
CA ILE A 2 2.98 18.28 9.23
C ILE A 2 2.05 18.84 8.15
N ILE A 3 1.28 17.96 7.50
CA ILE A 3 0.29 18.35 6.48
C ILE A 3 -1.10 18.60 7.09
N LEU A 4 -1.19 18.64 8.42
CA LEU A 4 -2.43 18.88 9.15
C LEU A 4 -2.87 20.33 8.96
N ASN A 5 -4.17 20.55 8.76
CA ASN A 5 -4.78 21.83 8.36
C ASN A 5 -4.40 22.33 6.95
N GLU A 6 -3.81 21.49 6.10
CA GLU A 6 -3.54 21.85 4.72
C GLU A 6 -4.78 21.81 3.82
N ILE A 7 -4.79 22.69 2.83
CA ILE A 7 -5.84 22.75 1.82
C ILE A 7 -5.49 21.79 0.69
N VAL A 8 -6.44 20.94 0.36
CA VAL A 8 -6.38 19.98 -0.75
C VAL A 8 -7.57 20.19 -1.67
N LYS A 9 -7.40 19.84 -2.94
CA LYS A 9 -8.43 19.90 -3.96
C LYS A 9 -8.67 18.50 -4.52
N HIS A 10 -9.92 18.09 -4.54
CA HIS A 10 -10.39 16.88 -5.18
C HIS A 10 -11.17 17.24 -6.45
N ASP A 11 -11.04 16.44 -7.51
CA ASP A 11 -11.69 16.72 -8.80
C ASP A 11 -13.23 16.77 -8.67
N ILE A 12 -13.80 15.80 -7.95
CA ILE A 12 -15.25 15.68 -7.71
C ILE A 12 -15.74 16.53 -6.52
N PHE A 13 -15.08 16.48 -5.37
CA PHE A 13 -15.56 17.12 -4.12
C PHE A 13 -15.08 18.57 -3.94
N GLY A 14 -14.22 19.07 -4.84
CA GLY A 14 -13.72 20.44 -4.77
C GLY A 14 -12.67 20.63 -3.67
N LEU A 15 -12.69 21.80 -3.02
CA LEU A 15 -11.72 22.16 -1.98
C LEU A 15 -12.06 21.46 -0.66
N GLY A 16 -11.02 21.01 0.05
CA GLY A 16 -11.12 20.41 1.36
C GLY A 16 -9.90 20.71 2.22
N ILE A 17 -10.05 20.49 3.52
CA ILE A 17 -9.02 20.75 4.52
C ILE A 17 -8.73 19.46 5.28
N ILE A 18 -7.44 19.16 5.46
CA ILE A 18 -7.02 18.00 6.25
C ILE A 18 -7.24 18.31 7.73
N THR A 19 -8.16 17.59 8.37
CA THR A 19 -8.46 17.77 9.79
C THR A 19 -7.67 16.81 10.67
N GLU A 20 -7.28 15.65 10.14
CA GLU A 20 -6.54 14.63 10.88
C GLU A 20 -5.58 13.88 9.98
N VAL A 21 -4.41 13.54 10.51
CA VAL A 21 -3.38 12.76 9.83
C VAL A 21 -3.02 11.60 10.73
N GLN A 22 -3.23 10.38 10.24
CA GLN A 22 -2.78 9.12 10.83
C GLN A 22 -1.76 8.47 9.88
N ASP A 23 -0.82 7.68 10.40
CA ASP A 23 0.33 7.11 9.68
C ASP A 23 0.09 6.73 8.20
N HIS A 24 -1.02 6.06 7.88
CA HIS A 24 -1.36 5.61 6.53
C HIS A 24 -2.66 6.22 5.99
N ARG A 25 -3.29 7.15 6.73
CA ARG A 25 -4.62 7.68 6.40
C ARG A 25 -4.76 9.13 6.81
N ILE A 26 -5.38 9.92 5.95
CA ILE A 26 -5.74 11.31 6.25
C ILE A 26 -7.24 11.50 6.22
N THR A 27 -7.74 12.35 7.09
CA THR A 27 -9.14 12.75 7.13
C THR A 27 -9.25 14.14 6.53
N VAL A 28 -9.99 14.25 5.43
CA VAL A 28 -10.24 15.49 4.71
C VAL A 28 -11.69 15.88 4.91
N LYS A 29 -11.91 17.13 5.28
CA LYS A 29 -13.22 17.76 5.31
C LYS A 29 -13.37 18.62 4.06
N PHE A 30 -14.24 18.23 3.15
CA PHE A 30 -14.54 19.05 1.96
C PHE A 30 -15.48 20.20 2.32
N GLU A 31 -15.37 21.33 1.63
CA GLU A 31 -16.30 22.45 1.82
C GLU A 31 -17.66 22.17 1.17
N ASP A 32 -17.67 21.40 0.08
CA ASP A 32 -18.88 21.06 -0.68
C ASP A 32 -19.67 19.90 -0.03
N GLU A 33 -19.04 19.13 0.87
CA GLU A 33 -19.68 18.05 1.62
C GLU A 33 -19.71 18.32 3.13
N ILE A 34 -20.81 17.93 3.78
CA ILE A 34 -20.95 18.04 5.24
C ILE A 34 -20.12 16.95 5.95
N GLU A 35 -19.80 15.86 5.25
CA GLU A 35 -19.11 14.69 5.79
C GLU A 35 -17.59 14.76 5.64
N ILE A 36 -16.88 14.15 6.60
CA ILE A 36 -15.44 13.94 6.53
C ILE A 36 -15.15 12.64 5.77
N LYS A 37 -14.18 12.66 4.86
CA LYS A 37 -13.73 11.49 4.11
C LYS A 37 -12.32 11.10 4.50
N ILE A 38 -12.09 9.80 4.64
CA ILE A 38 -10.79 9.23 4.99
C ILE A 38 -10.15 8.71 3.71
N PHE A 39 -8.92 9.13 3.45
CA PHE A 39 -8.13 8.74 2.29
C PHE A 39 -6.82 8.08 2.71
N LEU A 40 -6.27 7.22 1.86
CA LEU A 40 -4.98 6.60 2.09
C LEU A 40 -3.84 7.58 1.81
N TYR A 41 -2.91 7.70 2.76
CA TYR A 41 -1.73 8.53 2.64
C TYR A 41 -0.49 7.65 2.40
N PRO A 42 0.40 8.02 1.46
CA PRO A 42 0.33 9.16 0.53
C PRO A 42 -0.39 8.88 -0.81
N GLU A 43 -0.95 7.69 -1.03
CA GLU A 43 -1.51 7.25 -2.33
C GLU A 43 -2.64 8.11 -2.88
N ALA A 44 -3.48 8.68 -2.03
CA ALA A 44 -4.62 9.47 -2.49
C ALA A 44 -4.21 10.75 -3.23
N PHE A 45 -3.01 11.29 -2.96
CA PHE A 45 -2.48 12.47 -3.63
C PHE A 45 -2.00 12.22 -5.07
N GLU A 46 -1.82 10.96 -5.48
CA GLU A 46 -1.45 10.65 -6.85
C GLU A 46 -2.66 10.69 -7.79
N LYS A 47 -3.85 10.40 -7.26
CA LYS A 47 -4.99 9.99 -8.09
C LYS A 47 -6.28 10.73 -7.80
N TYR A 48 -6.44 11.27 -6.59
CA TYR A 48 -7.72 11.81 -6.11
C TYR A 48 -7.57 13.21 -5.50
N LEU A 49 -6.44 13.49 -4.86
CA LEU A 49 -6.18 14.74 -4.13
C LEU A 49 -5.01 15.51 -4.76
N ILE A 50 -5.12 16.83 -4.80
CA ILE A 50 -4.10 17.77 -5.27
C ILE A 50 -3.86 18.74 -4.11
N ALA A 51 -2.64 18.87 -3.60
CA ALA A 51 -2.39 19.82 -2.52
C ALA A 51 -2.37 21.24 -3.08
N ALA A 52 -3.01 22.19 -2.39
CA ALA A 52 -2.97 23.59 -2.82
C ALA A 52 -1.56 24.18 -2.68
N ASN A 53 -0.78 23.67 -1.72
CA ASN A 53 0.62 24.06 -1.52
C ASN A 53 1.55 23.16 -2.37
N PRO A 54 2.31 23.74 -3.32
CA PRO A 54 3.17 22.96 -4.21
C PRO A 54 4.34 22.29 -3.46
N GLU A 55 4.80 22.86 -2.35
CA GLU A 55 5.81 22.25 -1.48
C GLU A 55 5.28 20.94 -0.84
N ILE A 56 4.02 20.96 -0.40
CA ILE A 56 3.36 19.79 0.19
C ILE A 56 3.08 18.76 -0.89
N GLU A 57 2.57 19.17 -2.05
CA GLU A 57 2.36 18.27 -3.19
C GLU A 57 3.65 17.55 -3.57
N SER A 58 4.73 18.31 -3.76
CA SER A 58 6.03 17.73 -4.11
C SER A 58 6.56 16.81 -3.02
N TYR A 59 6.40 17.18 -1.74
CA TYR A 59 6.83 16.35 -0.62
C TYR A 59 6.07 15.02 -0.55
N VAL A 60 4.74 15.07 -0.67
CA VAL A 60 3.89 13.88 -0.59
C VAL A 60 4.13 12.94 -1.78
N LEU A 61 4.32 13.50 -2.97
CA LEU A 61 4.68 12.72 -4.16
C LEU A 61 6.05 12.05 -4.03
N ASP A 62 7.02 12.74 -3.44
CA ASP A 62 8.35 12.18 -3.18
C ASP A 62 8.28 11.05 -2.13
N GLU A 63 7.56 11.26 -1.02
CA GLU A 63 7.30 10.22 -0.02
C GLU A 63 6.57 9.01 -0.63
N LEU A 64 5.57 9.24 -1.49
CA LEU A 64 4.86 8.17 -2.19
C LEU A 64 5.80 7.35 -3.06
N ARG A 65 6.71 8.02 -3.79
CA ARG A 65 7.69 7.35 -4.64
C ARG A 65 8.62 6.45 -3.82
N ILE A 66 9.16 6.97 -2.71
CA ILE A 66 10.02 6.20 -1.80
C ILE A 66 9.26 4.99 -1.24
N LYS A 67 8.01 5.19 -0.81
CA LYS A 67 7.18 4.13 -0.23
C LYS A 67 6.80 3.06 -1.25
N LYS A 68 6.49 3.44 -2.49
CA LYS A 68 6.27 2.49 -3.61
C LYS A 68 7.50 1.65 -3.89
N GLU A 69 8.68 2.27 -3.90
CA GLU A 69 9.94 1.57 -4.15
C GLU A 69 10.24 0.53 -3.06
N GLN A 70 10.04 0.89 -1.78
CA GLN A 70 10.16 -0.06 -0.67
C GLN A 70 9.14 -1.19 -0.74
N MET A 71 7.87 -0.88 -1.02
CA MET A 71 6.82 -1.90 -1.10
C MET A 71 7.05 -2.87 -2.27
N GLN A 72 7.61 -2.40 -3.38
CA GLN A 72 7.90 -3.22 -4.55
C GLN A 72 9.07 -4.18 -4.29
N LEU A 73 10.11 -3.73 -3.58
CA LEU A 73 11.20 -4.58 -3.10
C LEU A 73 10.69 -5.68 -2.15
N GLU A 74 9.87 -5.31 -1.17
CA GLU A 74 9.33 -6.27 -0.20
C GLU A 74 8.39 -7.29 -0.86
N LEU A 75 7.63 -6.87 -1.88
CA LEU A 75 6.78 -7.78 -2.65
C LEU A 75 7.61 -8.80 -3.43
N GLU A 76 8.71 -8.37 -4.07
CA GLU A 76 9.57 -9.27 -4.83
C GLU A 76 10.28 -10.29 -3.93
N GLU A 77 10.75 -9.88 -2.75
CA GLU A 77 11.34 -10.80 -1.77
C GLU A 77 10.32 -11.84 -1.28
N LYS A 78 9.11 -11.39 -0.96
CA LYS A 78 8.05 -12.25 -0.48
C LYS A 78 7.55 -13.24 -1.55
N GLU A 79 7.56 -12.84 -2.82
CA GLU A 79 7.28 -13.74 -3.93
C GLU A 79 8.37 -14.82 -4.06
N ARG A 80 9.66 -14.47 -3.94
CA ARG A 80 10.75 -15.46 -3.95
C ARG A 80 10.64 -16.45 -2.80
N GLU A 81 10.38 -15.97 -1.59
CA GLU A 81 10.21 -16.84 -0.41
C GLU A 81 9.01 -17.78 -0.56
N SER A 82 7.90 -17.29 -1.12
CA SER A 82 6.71 -18.08 -1.39
C SER A 82 6.98 -19.19 -2.40
N ASP A 83 7.73 -18.89 -3.47
CA ASP A 83 8.09 -19.86 -4.50
C ASP A 83 9.06 -20.93 -3.95
N GLU A 84 10.08 -20.53 -3.18
CA GLU A 84 10.99 -21.46 -2.50
C GLU A 84 10.28 -22.37 -1.50
N LEU A 85 9.31 -21.84 -0.76
CA LEU A 85 8.52 -22.61 0.19
C LEU A 85 7.64 -23.63 -0.53
N LYS A 86 7.01 -23.25 -1.65
CA LYS A 86 6.24 -24.16 -2.51
C LYS A 86 7.12 -25.27 -3.08
N GLU A 87 8.30 -24.95 -3.60
CA GLU A 87 9.25 -25.95 -4.10
C GLU A 87 9.70 -26.93 -3.01
N LYS A 88 9.99 -26.45 -1.79
CA LYS A 88 10.35 -27.32 -0.67
C LYS A 88 9.20 -28.25 -0.27
N ILE A 89 7.97 -27.73 -0.18
CA ILE A 89 6.78 -28.54 0.14
C ILE A 89 6.55 -29.61 -0.94
N GLU A 90 6.69 -29.25 -2.21
CA GLU A 90 6.51 -30.18 -3.32
C GLU A 90 7.56 -31.30 -3.31
N LYS A 91 8.84 -30.96 -3.11
CA LYS A 91 9.93 -31.96 -2.98
C LYS A 91 9.70 -32.92 -1.82
N ILE A 92 9.27 -32.43 -0.65
CA ILE A 92 8.97 -33.27 0.51
C ILE A 92 7.77 -34.19 0.25
N SER A 93 6.73 -33.67 -0.40
CA SER A 93 5.52 -34.44 -0.73
C SER A 93 5.81 -35.57 -1.73
N ASN A 94 6.69 -35.32 -2.71
CA ASN A 94 7.04 -36.29 -3.73
C ASN A 94 7.97 -37.39 -3.18
N VAL A 95 8.84 -37.06 -2.22
CA VAL A 95 9.68 -38.04 -1.50
C VAL A 95 8.82 -38.94 -0.59
N LYS A 96 7.81 -38.40 0.10
CA LYS A 96 6.86 -39.22 0.89
C LYS A 96 6.05 -40.18 0.01
N LYS A 97 5.56 -39.72 -1.16
CA LYS A 97 4.84 -40.59 -2.12
C LYS A 97 5.70 -41.74 -2.64
N LYS A 98 6.99 -41.50 -2.93
CA LYS A 98 7.93 -42.56 -3.37
C LYS A 98 8.28 -43.58 -2.28
N ARG A 99 8.25 -43.21 -0.99
CA ARG A 99 8.53 -44.15 0.12
C ARG A 99 7.37 -45.10 0.40
N VAL A 100 6.13 -44.64 0.27
CA VAL A 100 4.93 -45.46 0.50
C VAL A 100 4.77 -46.57 -0.55
N THR A 101 5.13 -46.33 -1.80
CA THR A 101 4.99 -47.32 -2.88
C THR A 101 6.07 -48.42 -2.84
N LYS A 102 7.26 -48.11 -2.31
CA LYS A 102 8.37 -49.08 -2.23
C LYS A 102 8.22 -50.08 -1.08
N SER A 103 7.46 -49.75 -0.03
CA SER A 103 7.27 -50.60 1.15
C SER A 103 6.14 -51.65 1.00
N ARG A 104 5.40 -51.65 -0.12
CA ARG A 104 4.28 -52.58 -0.37
C ARG A 104 4.64 -53.81 -1.22
N LYS A 105 5.92 -53.98 -1.54
CA LYS A 105 6.48 -55.16 -2.24
C LYS A 105 7.48 -55.86 -1.30
N LYS A 106 6.97 -56.58 -0.30
CA LYS A 106 7.70 -57.69 0.31
C LYS A 106 6.72 -58.66 0.94
#